data_AF-A0A2G5HKU7-F1
#
_entry.id   AF-A0A2G5HKU7-F1
#
_cell.length_a   1.000
_cell.length_b   1.000
_cell.length_c   1.000
_cell.angle_alpha   90.00
_cell.angle_beta   90.00
_cell.angle_gamma   90.00
#
_symmetry.space_group_name_H-M   'P 1'
#
loop_
_entity.id
_entity.type
_entity.pdbx_description
1 polymer ?
#
loop_
_entity_poly.entity_id
_entity_poly.type
_entity_poly.pdbx_seq_one_letter_code
_entity_poly.pdbx_strand_id
1 'polypeptide(L)'
;MLLQLPVPIGIMCQRRFEPRYRTLQNLLPALGRIVSFRAVLARNIPQLGSSWRSSGVGVTEDMGFHMIDILVRLFGAPDTLQASRIEAIREEQDYSGDDIADITFKWRNQRLVGNIHLSRVAGDEESIFVTGTDGTAVVDEKKTTLFDNDGNPCQSIDDTSTKQCVIRDMVLGFGDYVKGHTSLYASSLESHRQTVATMEAIQRAFESGNNEPVLSSSVSAAPVPTQIEEMPIKTPTTPLSRMHINTHFHLPSSVPEESSAVPPPSPAFFQDHPLSMFHQHIVNLAAAAAGNKEPASLRSNNKSLVRQSRPQQLSGNKRRLSRIARRNSIQCVPRTGMAWA
;
A
#
# COMPACT_ATOMS: atom_id res chain seq x y z
N MET A 1 21.60 10.39 0.50
CA MET A 1 21.67 11.87 0.47
C MET A 1 20.65 12.51 1.42
N LEU A 2 19.34 12.27 1.27
CA LEU A 2 18.32 12.95 2.11
C LEU A 2 18.48 12.73 3.62
N LEU A 3 18.87 11.53 4.05
CA LEU A 3 19.09 11.20 5.46
C LEU A 3 20.32 11.87 6.09
N GLN A 4 21.19 12.46 5.28
CA GLN A 4 22.36 13.20 5.78
C GLN A 4 22.02 14.67 6.04
N LEU A 5 20.82 15.12 5.68
CA LEU A 5 20.39 16.48 5.95
C LEU A 5 20.12 16.64 7.45
N PRO A 6 20.56 17.73 8.09
CA PRO A 6 20.37 17.97 9.52
C PRO A 6 18.95 18.49 9.82
N VAL A 7 17.94 18.01 9.10
CA VAL A 7 16.55 18.41 9.26
C VAL A 7 15.66 17.17 9.42
N PRO A 8 14.70 17.18 10.36
CA PRO A 8 13.70 16.12 10.47
C PRO A 8 12.84 16.05 9.20
N ILE A 9 12.75 14.87 8.57
CA ILE A 9 11.90 14.64 7.39
C ILE A 9 10.85 13.59 7.73
N GLY A 10 9.58 13.96 7.54
CA GLY A 10 8.41 13.08 7.67
C GLY A 10 7.77 12.79 6.32
N ILE A 11 7.23 11.58 6.17
CA ILE A 11 6.44 11.13 5.03
C ILE A 11 4.97 11.07 5.46
N MET A 12 4.04 11.50 4.59
CA MET A 12 2.61 11.56 4.91
C MET A 12 1.90 10.21 4.70
N CYS A 13 2.32 9.19 5.44
CA CYS A 13 1.69 7.86 5.45
C CYS A 13 0.68 7.75 6.60
N GLN A 14 -0.53 8.28 6.41
CA GLN A 14 -1.57 8.34 7.44
C GLN A 14 -1.96 6.95 8.00
N ARG A 15 -1.87 5.88 7.20
CA ARG A 15 -2.26 4.52 7.63
C ARG A 15 -1.45 4.03 8.83
N ARG A 16 -0.19 4.48 8.97
CA ARG A 16 0.69 4.22 10.12
C ARG A 16 0.10 4.70 11.46
N PHE A 17 -0.90 5.57 11.42
CA PHE A 17 -1.55 6.18 12.57
C PHE A 17 -2.98 5.69 12.78
N GLU A 18 -3.50 4.83 11.91
CA GLU A 18 -4.82 4.22 12.11
C GLU A 18 -4.76 3.23 13.29
N PRO A 19 -5.64 3.38 14.30
CA PRO A 19 -5.65 2.54 15.49
C PRO A 19 -5.70 1.04 15.18
N ARG A 20 -6.50 0.58 14.21
CA ARG A 20 -6.58 -0.85 13.87
C ARG A 20 -5.22 -1.50 13.56
N TYR A 21 -4.30 -0.80 12.87
CA TYR A 21 -2.99 -1.35 12.56
C TYR A 21 -2.03 -1.33 13.75
N ARG A 22 -2.15 -0.31 14.63
CA ARG A 22 -1.43 -0.29 15.91
C ARG A 22 -1.92 -1.40 16.85
N THR A 23 -3.24 -1.60 16.90
CA THR A 23 -3.89 -2.67 17.65
C THR A 23 -3.39 -4.02 17.15
N LEU A 24 -3.41 -4.28 15.84
CA LEU A 24 -2.84 -5.50 15.29
C LEU A 24 -1.38 -5.69 15.71
N GLN A 25 -0.54 -4.66 15.56
CA GLN A 25 0.88 -4.72 15.95
C GLN A 25 1.05 -5.11 17.43
N ASN A 26 0.25 -4.55 18.32
CA ASN A 26 0.28 -4.85 19.76
C ASN A 26 -0.23 -6.25 20.09
N LEU A 27 -1.11 -6.81 19.25
CA LEU A 27 -1.70 -8.14 19.45
C LEU A 27 -0.91 -9.27 18.77
N LEU A 28 0.00 -8.97 17.83
CA LEU A 28 0.83 -9.99 17.18
C LEU A 28 1.53 -10.94 18.17
N PRO A 29 2.09 -10.48 19.32
CA PRO A 29 2.70 -11.39 20.29
C PRO A 29 1.74 -12.45 20.86
N ALA A 30 0.44 -12.17 20.93
CA ALA A 30 -0.56 -13.11 21.44
C ALA A 30 -0.82 -14.27 20.46
N LEU A 31 -0.46 -14.13 19.18
CA LEU A 31 -0.60 -15.17 18.17
C LEU A 31 0.55 -16.20 18.21
N GLY A 32 1.54 -16.01 19.09
CA GLY A 32 2.77 -16.79 19.09
C GLY A 32 3.66 -16.46 17.89
N ARG A 33 4.26 -17.47 17.27
CA ARG A 33 5.12 -17.24 16.10
C ARG A 33 4.27 -17.11 14.84
N ILE A 34 4.37 -15.97 14.16
CA ILE A 34 3.65 -15.74 12.89
C ILE A 34 4.20 -16.67 11.80
N VAL A 35 3.30 -17.36 11.09
CA VAL A 35 3.64 -18.30 10.01
C VAL A 35 3.17 -17.81 8.64
N SER A 36 2.06 -17.08 8.59
CA SER A 36 1.55 -16.53 7.35
C SER A 36 0.70 -15.29 7.53
N PHE A 37 0.60 -14.47 6.48
CA PHE A 37 -0.46 -13.49 6.35
C PHE A 37 -1.05 -13.45 4.94
N ARG A 38 -2.28 -12.96 4.83
CA ARG A 38 -2.93 -12.55 3.59
C ARG A 38 -3.47 -11.15 3.77
N ALA A 39 -3.27 -10.29 2.78
CA ALA A 39 -3.84 -8.95 2.77
C ALA A 39 -4.59 -8.70 1.47
N VAL A 40 -5.66 -7.93 1.55
CA VAL A 40 -6.40 -7.46 0.38
C VAL A 40 -6.56 -5.95 0.49
N LEU A 41 -6.30 -5.25 -0.61
CA LEU A 41 -6.71 -3.86 -0.78
C LEU A 41 -7.31 -3.70 -2.17
N ALA A 42 -8.63 -3.78 -2.22
CA ALA A 42 -9.42 -3.70 -3.43
C ALA A 42 -10.39 -2.51 -3.36
N ARG A 43 -10.51 -1.79 -4.48
CA ARG A 43 -11.48 -0.72 -4.70
C ARG A 43 -12.04 -0.86 -6.12
N ASN A 44 -13.25 -0.36 -6.34
CA ASN A 44 -13.79 -0.22 -7.68
C ASN A 44 -13.75 1.25 -8.11
N ILE A 45 -12.64 1.71 -8.68
CA ILE A 45 -12.53 3.10 -9.16
C ILE A 45 -13.17 3.21 -10.54
N PRO A 46 -14.32 3.89 -10.75
CA PRO A 46 -15.09 3.79 -12.01
C PRO A 46 -14.44 4.48 -13.22
N GLN A 47 -13.67 5.55 -12.99
CA GLN A 47 -13.05 6.37 -14.03
C GLN A 47 -11.54 6.45 -13.75
N LEU A 48 -10.78 5.57 -14.41
CA LEU A 48 -9.33 5.48 -14.25
C LEU A 48 -8.58 6.52 -15.10
N GLY A 49 -9.17 6.91 -16.24
CA GLY A 49 -8.60 7.91 -17.15
C GLY A 49 -8.74 9.38 -16.70
N SER A 50 -9.55 9.67 -15.68
CA SER A 50 -9.98 11.04 -15.36
C SER A 50 -9.11 11.77 -14.33
N SER A 51 -7.91 11.27 -14.01
CA SER A 51 -7.03 11.89 -13.00
C SER A 51 -5.56 11.74 -13.38
N TRP A 52 -4.67 12.44 -12.68
CA TRP A 52 -3.21 12.30 -12.85
C TRP A 52 -2.67 10.86 -12.77
N ARG A 53 -3.44 9.94 -12.17
CA ARG A 53 -3.11 8.51 -12.10
C ARG A 53 -3.10 7.83 -13.47
N SER A 54 -3.83 8.38 -14.46
CA SER A 54 -3.87 7.82 -15.81
C SER A 54 -2.51 7.84 -16.50
N SER A 55 -1.60 8.70 -16.04
CA SER A 55 -0.23 8.89 -16.57
C SER A 55 0.80 7.86 -16.07
N GLY A 56 0.39 6.64 -15.73
CA GLY A 56 1.31 5.52 -15.45
C GLY A 56 1.30 5.02 -14.02
N VAL A 57 0.52 5.62 -13.14
CA VAL A 57 0.47 5.22 -11.72
C VAL A 57 -0.61 4.15 -11.55
N GLY A 58 -0.16 2.93 -11.31
CA GLY A 58 -1.02 1.77 -11.08
C GLY A 58 -1.47 1.60 -9.63
N VAL A 59 -2.26 0.56 -9.38
CA VAL A 59 -2.78 0.22 -8.05
C VAL A 59 -1.64 -0.07 -7.07
N THR A 60 -0.55 -0.68 -7.52
CA THR A 60 0.60 -0.98 -6.66
C THR A 60 1.24 0.28 -6.09
N GLU A 61 1.47 1.31 -6.90
CA GLU A 61 2.13 2.54 -6.46
C GLU A 61 1.23 3.47 -5.65
N ASP A 62 -0.04 3.62 -6.06
CA ASP A 62 -0.98 4.55 -5.41
C ASP A 62 -1.58 3.97 -4.12
N MET A 63 -2.18 2.78 -4.22
CA MET A 63 -2.89 2.15 -3.10
C MET A 63 -2.02 1.12 -2.39
N GLY A 64 -1.36 0.27 -3.17
CA GLY A 64 -0.56 -0.85 -2.70
C GLY A 64 0.56 -0.43 -1.78
N PHE A 65 1.26 0.67 -2.10
CA PHE A 65 2.31 1.24 -1.28
C PHE A 65 1.87 1.38 0.18
N HIS A 66 0.66 1.88 0.43
CA HIS A 66 0.17 2.06 1.79
C HIS A 66 -0.05 0.74 2.55
N MET A 67 -0.54 -0.31 1.89
CA MET A 67 -0.72 -1.61 2.53
C MET A 67 0.63 -2.34 2.70
N ILE A 68 1.49 -2.28 1.69
CA ILE A 68 2.86 -2.83 1.73
C ILE A 68 3.66 -2.18 2.86
N ASP A 69 3.50 -0.87 3.05
CA ASP A 69 4.11 -0.12 4.15
C ASP A 69 3.68 -0.63 5.53
N ILE A 70 2.39 -0.91 5.71
CA ILE A 70 1.88 -1.53 6.94
C ILE A 70 2.46 -2.93 7.13
N LEU A 71 2.50 -3.76 6.10
CA LEU A 71 3.04 -5.12 6.18
C LEU A 71 4.54 -5.11 6.50
N VAL A 72 5.33 -4.24 5.86
CA VAL A 72 6.75 -4.08 6.14
C VAL A 72 6.97 -3.55 7.56
N ARG A 73 6.09 -2.69 8.08
CA ARG A 73 6.16 -2.29 9.49
C ARG A 73 5.89 -3.46 10.45
N LEU A 74 4.90 -4.29 10.15
CA LEU A 74 4.50 -5.40 11.01
C LEU A 74 5.54 -6.53 11.03
N PHE A 75 6.16 -6.82 9.89
CA PHE A 75 7.00 -8.02 9.71
C PHE A 75 8.47 -7.72 9.32
N GLY A 76 8.82 -6.46 9.06
CA GLY A 76 10.10 -6.04 8.50
C GLY A 76 10.16 -6.23 6.98
N ALA A 77 11.30 -5.89 6.37
CA ALA A 77 11.54 -6.19 4.95
C ALA A 77 11.60 -7.70 4.68
N PRO A 78 10.93 -8.23 3.63
CA PRO A 78 11.06 -9.63 3.24
C PRO A 78 12.44 -9.91 2.67
N ASP A 79 12.90 -11.17 2.69
CA ASP A 79 14.16 -11.55 2.05
C ASP A 79 14.02 -11.59 0.52
N THR A 80 12.88 -12.13 0.05
CA THR A 80 12.54 -12.18 -1.37
C THR A 80 11.05 -12.03 -1.59
N LEU A 81 10.68 -11.66 -2.80
CA LEU A 81 9.30 -11.59 -3.25
C LEU A 81 9.14 -12.02 -4.70
N GLN A 82 7.91 -12.38 -5.07
CA GLN A 82 7.48 -12.57 -6.45
C GLN A 82 6.22 -11.72 -6.66
N ALA A 83 6.10 -11.08 -7.82
CA ALA A 83 4.98 -10.20 -8.12
C ALA A 83 4.46 -10.45 -9.54
N SER A 84 3.16 -10.33 -9.72
CA SER A 84 2.49 -10.33 -11.02
C SER A 84 1.47 -9.21 -11.08
N ARG A 85 1.28 -8.62 -12.25
CA ARG A 85 0.31 -7.55 -12.46
C ARG A 85 -0.47 -7.73 -13.74
N ILE A 86 -1.66 -7.14 -13.77
CA ILE A 86 -2.50 -7.01 -14.95
C ILE A 86 -2.79 -5.53 -15.17
N GLU A 87 -2.69 -5.08 -16.41
CA GLU A 87 -2.91 -3.71 -16.86
C GLU A 87 -4.10 -3.69 -17.84
N ALA A 88 -4.67 -2.50 -18.09
CA ALA A 88 -5.67 -2.24 -19.12
C ALA A 88 -6.92 -3.14 -19.08
N ILE A 89 -7.44 -3.46 -17.88
CA ILE A 89 -8.69 -4.23 -17.71
C ILE A 89 -9.90 -3.51 -18.30
N ARG A 90 -9.89 -2.17 -18.29
CA ARG A 90 -10.93 -1.33 -18.89
C ARG A 90 -10.43 -0.73 -20.19
N GLU A 91 -10.43 -1.56 -21.22
CA GLU A 91 -9.92 -1.25 -22.56
C GLU A 91 -10.55 0.02 -23.18
N GLU A 92 -11.73 0.43 -22.72
CA GLU A 92 -12.43 1.63 -23.19
C GLU A 92 -11.93 2.95 -22.58
N GLN A 93 -11.05 2.90 -21.58
CA GLN A 93 -10.52 4.07 -20.90
C GLN A 93 -9.04 4.27 -21.20
N ASP A 94 -8.62 5.52 -21.39
CA ASP A 94 -7.23 5.89 -21.63
C ASP A 94 -6.50 6.09 -20.29
N TYR A 95 -5.75 5.07 -19.87
CA TYR A 95 -4.90 5.10 -18.69
C TYR A 95 -3.76 4.06 -18.82
N SER A 96 -2.79 4.17 -17.92
CA SER A 96 -1.68 3.22 -17.80
C SER A 96 -1.43 2.83 -16.33
N GLY A 97 -0.48 1.90 -16.11
CA GLY A 97 -0.22 1.31 -14.81
C GLY A 97 -1.10 0.09 -14.52
N ASP A 98 -0.73 -0.68 -13.50
CA ASP A 98 -1.43 -1.89 -13.10
C ASP A 98 -2.81 -1.62 -12.51
N ASP A 99 -3.77 -2.48 -12.87
CA ASP A 99 -5.12 -2.50 -12.31
C ASP A 99 -5.25 -3.51 -11.19
N ILE A 100 -4.51 -4.60 -11.31
CA ILE A 100 -4.44 -5.69 -10.34
C ILE A 100 -2.97 -6.03 -10.14
N ALA A 101 -2.59 -6.29 -8.89
CA ALA A 101 -1.31 -6.89 -8.58
C ALA A 101 -1.46 -7.94 -7.47
N ASP A 102 -0.76 -9.06 -7.64
CA ASP A 102 -0.62 -10.11 -6.65
C ASP A 102 0.86 -10.26 -6.31
N ILE A 103 1.18 -10.14 -5.02
CA ILE A 103 2.57 -10.15 -4.56
C ILE A 103 2.70 -11.17 -3.43
N THR A 104 3.70 -12.05 -3.53
CA THR A 104 4.04 -13.05 -2.51
C THR A 104 5.40 -12.71 -1.91
N PHE A 105 5.46 -12.64 -0.59
CA PHE A 105 6.65 -12.29 0.18
C PHE A 105 7.17 -13.50 0.97
N LYS A 106 8.48 -13.57 1.18
CA LYS A 106 9.11 -14.62 1.99
C LYS A 106 10.15 -14.02 2.95
N TRP A 107 9.99 -14.32 4.23
CA TRP A 107 11.00 -14.10 5.28
C TRP A 107 11.55 -15.47 5.71
N ARG A 108 12.64 -15.88 5.07
CA ARG A 108 13.30 -17.18 5.26
C ARG A 108 13.72 -17.39 6.72
N ASN A 109 14.34 -16.38 7.33
CA ASN A 109 14.82 -16.47 8.71
C ASN A 109 13.68 -16.58 9.73
N GLN A 110 12.56 -15.92 9.47
CA GLN A 110 11.37 -15.94 10.32
C GLN A 110 10.43 -17.12 10.03
N ARG A 111 10.68 -17.85 8.92
CA ARG A 111 9.79 -18.89 8.38
C ARG A 111 8.36 -18.38 8.17
N LEU A 112 8.25 -17.18 7.60
CA LEU A 112 7.01 -16.47 7.34
C LEU A 112 6.81 -16.29 5.83
N VAL A 113 5.59 -16.56 5.37
CA VAL A 113 5.14 -16.27 4.00
C VAL A 113 3.96 -15.30 4.02
N GLY A 114 3.96 -14.34 3.11
CA GLY A 114 2.90 -13.35 3.01
C GLY A 114 2.36 -13.28 1.60
N ASN A 115 1.08 -12.97 1.45
CA ASN A 115 0.51 -12.59 0.16
C ASN A 115 -0.33 -11.32 0.30
N ILE A 116 -0.31 -10.50 -0.74
CA ILE A 116 -1.20 -9.36 -0.90
C ILE A 116 -1.85 -9.39 -2.28
N HIS A 117 -3.15 -9.15 -2.30
CA HIS A 117 -3.92 -8.86 -3.50
C HIS A 117 -4.30 -7.39 -3.54
N LEU A 118 -4.03 -6.73 -4.66
CA LEU A 118 -4.30 -5.32 -4.90
C LEU A 118 -5.21 -5.19 -6.12
N SER A 119 -6.26 -4.38 -6.01
CA SER A 119 -7.13 -4.10 -7.15
C SER A 119 -7.73 -2.71 -7.10
N ARG A 120 -7.79 -2.03 -8.25
CA ARG A 120 -8.58 -0.80 -8.44
C ARG A 120 -9.82 -1.00 -9.32
N VAL A 121 -10.14 -2.27 -9.64
CA VAL A 121 -11.27 -2.66 -10.49
C VAL A 121 -12.19 -3.72 -9.87
N ALA A 122 -11.90 -4.21 -8.66
CA ALA A 122 -12.69 -5.19 -7.94
C ALA A 122 -13.57 -4.55 -6.85
N GLY A 123 -14.37 -5.34 -6.13
CA GLY A 123 -15.20 -4.84 -5.03
C GLY A 123 -14.40 -4.14 -3.93
N ASP A 124 -15.09 -3.36 -3.09
CA ASP A 124 -14.47 -2.67 -1.96
C ASP A 124 -14.10 -3.67 -0.85
N GLU A 125 -12.81 -3.91 -0.67
CA GLU A 125 -12.30 -4.77 0.40
C GLU A 125 -10.97 -4.21 0.93
N GLU A 126 -10.83 -4.21 2.25
CA GLU A 126 -9.55 -3.94 2.88
C GLU A 126 -9.40 -4.78 4.13
N SER A 127 -8.47 -5.75 4.08
CA SER A 127 -8.30 -6.74 5.13
C SER A 127 -6.85 -7.20 5.29
N ILE A 128 -6.49 -7.62 6.51
CA ILE A 128 -5.27 -8.36 6.84
C ILE A 128 -5.66 -9.55 7.72
N PHE A 129 -5.34 -10.74 7.25
CA PHE A 129 -5.49 -12.00 7.97
C PHE A 129 -4.11 -12.52 8.35
N VAL A 130 -3.83 -12.71 9.63
CA VAL A 130 -2.54 -13.16 10.16
C VAL A 130 -2.72 -14.46 10.91
N THR A 131 -1.93 -15.47 10.57
CA THR A 131 -1.89 -16.77 11.25
C THR A 131 -0.61 -16.89 12.05
N GLY A 132 -0.74 -17.17 13.34
CA GLY A 132 0.35 -17.58 14.21
C GLY A 132 0.18 -19.02 14.68
N THR A 133 1.08 -19.47 15.55
CA THR A 133 1.03 -20.82 16.13
C THR A 133 -0.05 -20.99 17.20
N ASP A 134 -0.46 -19.89 17.82
CA ASP A 134 -1.33 -19.90 19.00
C ASP A 134 -2.70 -19.28 18.71
N GLY A 135 -2.93 -18.81 17.48
CA GLY A 135 -4.20 -18.25 17.04
C GLY A 135 -4.09 -17.49 15.72
N THR A 136 -5.15 -16.76 15.42
CA THR A 136 -5.28 -15.95 14.21
C THR A 136 -5.76 -14.54 14.55
N ALA A 137 -5.30 -13.53 13.81
CA ALA A 137 -5.87 -12.19 13.84
C ALA A 137 -6.47 -11.83 12.50
N VAL A 138 -7.61 -11.13 12.53
CA VAL A 138 -8.25 -10.55 11.36
C VAL A 138 -8.44 -9.07 11.60
N VAL A 139 -7.90 -8.26 10.69
CA VAL A 139 -8.22 -6.84 10.58
C VAL A 139 -9.06 -6.69 9.32
N ASP A 140 -10.27 -6.16 9.48
CA ASP A 140 -11.12 -5.72 8.38
C ASP A 140 -11.61 -4.32 8.70
N GLU A 141 -11.83 -3.48 7.69
CA GLU A 141 -12.47 -2.16 7.83
C GLU A 141 -12.04 -1.35 9.07
N LYS A 142 -12.78 -1.45 10.19
CA LYS A 142 -12.51 -0.78 11.46
C LYS A 142 -12.48 -1.75 12.64
N LYS A 143 -12.14 -3.01 12.44
CA LYS A 143 -12.18 -4.02 13.49
C LYS A 143 -10.95 -4.89 13.47
N THR A 144 -10.47 -5.25 14.65
CA THR A 144 -9.42 -6.24 14.85
C THR A 144 -9.95 -7.34 15.74
N THR A 145 -10.01 -8.56 15.23
CA THR A 145 -10.53 -9.73 15.95
C THR A 145 -9.43 -10.78 16.09
N LEU A 146 -9.26 -11.32 17.29
CA LEU A 146 -8.41 -12.47 17.59
C LEU A 146 -9.25 -13.72 17.70
N PHE A 147 -8.71 -14.81 17.20
CA PHE A 147 -9.29 -16.14 17.26
C PHE A 147 -8.27 -17.10 17.87
N ASP A 148 -8.74 -18.05 18.69
CA ASP A 148 -7.93 -19.18 19.11
C ASP A 148 -7.72 -20.18 17.97
N ASN A 149 -7.00 -21.27 18.26
CA ASN A 149 -6.74 -22.34 17.30
C ASN A 149 -7.98 -23.15 16.90
N ASP A 150 -9.06 -23.06 17.67
CA ASP A 150 -10.35 -23.69 17.37
C ASP A 150 -11.24 -22.79 16.49
N GLY A 151 -10.79 -21.55 16.22
CA GLY A 151 -11.50 -20.55 15.43
C GLY A 151 -12.54 -19.76 16.23
N ASN A 152 -12.54 -19.85 17.57
CA ASN A 152 -13.44 -19.07 18.40
C ASN A 152 -12.88 -17.65 18.61
N PRO A 153 -13.72 -16.60 18.52
CA PRO A 153 -13.27 -15.25 18.77
C PRO A 153 -12.93 -15.07 20.26
N CYS A 154 -11.67 -14.74 20.56
CA CYS A 154 -11.20 -14.47 21.93
C CYS A 154 -11.33 -13.00 22.28
N GLN A 155 -11.07 -12.11 21.33
CA GLN A 155 -11.05 -10.67 21.53
C GLN A 155 -11.45 -9.95 20.26
N SER A 156 -12.15 -8.83 20.40
CA SER A 156 -12.55 -7.97 19.30
C SER A 156 -12.42 -6.51 19.73
N ILE A 157 -11.80 -5.69 18.89
CA ILE A 157 -11.57 -4.27 19.15
C ILE A 157 -12.02 -3.49 17.92
N ASP A 158 -12.96 -2.57 18.13
CA ASP A 158 -13.43 -1.65 17.09
C ASP A 158 -12.64 -0.34 17.12
N ASP A 159 -12.20 0.09 15.94
CA ASP A 159 -11.58 1.37 15.66
C ASP A 159 -12.65 2.44 15.43
N THR A 160 -13.00 3.13 16.52
CA THR A 160 -13.97 4.23 16.49
C THR A 160 -13.36 5.57 16.06
N SER A 161 -12.10 5.59 15.61
CA SER A 161 -11.44 6.85 15.27
C SER A 161 -11.99 7.47 13.98
N THR A 162 -11.92 8.79 13.93
CA THR A 162 -12.20 9.57 12.72
C THR A 162 -10.90 9.82 11.94
N LYS A 163 -11.02 10.13 10.65
CA LYS A 163 -9.86 10.52 9.83
C LYS A 163 -9.15 11.75 10.42
N GLN A 164 -9.91 12.69 11.00
CA GLN A 164 -9.38 13.88 11.66
C GLN A 164 -8.51 13.50 12.87
N CYS A 165 -8.94 12.51 13.68
CA CYS A 165 -8.13 12.00 14.79
C CYS A 165 -6.80 11.39 14.29
N VAL A 166 -6.85 10.55 13.26
CA VAL A 166 -5.66 9.91 12.66
C VAL A 166 -4.68 10.95 12.12
N ILE A 167 -5.17 11.97 11.40
CA ILE A 167 -4.34 13.05 10.88
C ILE A 167 -3.77 13.89 12.03
N ARG A 168 -4.56 14.18 13.07
CA ARG A 168 -4.09 14.92 14.25
C ARG A 168 -2.93 14.19 14.92
N ASP A 169 -3.06 12.88 15.15
CA ASP A 169 -1.99 12.06 15.73
C ASP A 169 -0.70 12.09 14.88
N MET A 170 -0.85 12.02 13.55
CA MET A 170 0.28 12.13 12.62
C MET A 170 0.99 13.47 12.75
N VAL A 171 0.24 14.57 12.74
CA VAL A 171 0.79 15.94 12.81
C VAL A 171 1.42 16.21 14.18
N LEU A 172 0.77 15.81 15.28
CA LEU A 172 1.31 15.98 16.63
C LEU A 172 2.61 15.18 16.79
N GLY A 173 2.63 13.91 16.37
CA GLY A 173 3.84 13.08 16.43
C GLY A 173 4.99 13.65 15.58
N PHE A 174 4.68 14.27 14.43
CA PHE A 174 5.70 14.98 13.66
C PHE A 174 6.17 16.26 14.36
N GLY A 175 5.27 16.99 14.99
CA GLY A 175 5.60 18.17 15.80
C GLY A 175 6.57 17.84 16.94
N ASP A 176 6.31 16.78 17.69
CA ASP A 176 7.20 16.30 18.76
C ASP A 176 8.57 15.88 18.24
N TYR A 177 8.61 15.25 17.06
CA TYR A 177 9.86 14.89 16.40
C TYR A 177 10.66 16.11 15.94
N VAL A 178 10.00 17.12 15.36
CA VAL A 178 10.64 18.37 14.95
C VAL A 178 11.16 19.17 16.15
N LYS A 179 10.45 19.12 17.28
CA LYS A 179 10.84 19.80 18.53
C LYS A 179 11.88 19.03 19.34
N GLY A 180 12.23 17.81 18.94
CA GLY A 180 13.18 16.97 19.67
C GLY A 180 12.64 16.39 20.98
N HIS A 181 11.32 16.42 21.18
CA HIS A 181 10.67 15.72 22.30
C HIS A 181 10.78 14.19 22.14
N THR A 182 10.87 13.72 20.89
CA THR A 182 11.15 12.34 20.54
C THR A 182 12.20 12.27 19.44
N SER A 183 13.07 11.26 19.49
CA SER A 183 13.98 10.91 18.39
C SER A 183 13.33 9.96 17.38
N LEU A 184 12.16 9.39 17.72
CA LEU A 184 11.44 8.42 16.92
C LEU A 184 10.12 9.02 16.44
N TYR A 185 9.96 9.09 15.12
CA TYR A 185 8.69 9.38 14.49
C TYR A 185 8.26 8.20 13.63
N ALA A 186 7.03 7.75 13.86
CA ALA A 186 6.48 6.58 13.19
C ALA A 186 6.53 6.73 11.67
N SER A 187 6.45 7.94 11.11
CA SER A 187 6.45 8.16 9.66
C SER A 187 7.65 9.00 9.20
N SER A 188 8.81 8.83 9.83
CA SER A 188 10.06 9.50 9.41
C SER A 188 10.56 8.96 8.06
N LEU A 189 11.43 9.71 7.38
CA LEU A 189 12.10 9.26 6.17
C LEU A 189 12.83 7.92 6.38
N GLU A 190 13.59 7.79 7.47
CA GLU A 190 14.34 6.57 7.80
C GLU A 190 13.40 5.37 7.94
N SER A 191 12.24 5.57 8.59
CA SER A 191 11.26 4.51 8.83
C SER A 191 10.60 3.95 7.56
N HIS A 192 10.79 4.56 6.39
CA HIS A 192 10.29 4.08 5.09
C HIS A 192 11.36 3.40 4.24
N ARG A 193 12.62 3.37 4.67
CA ARG A 193 13.72 2.77 3.91
C ARG A 193 13.41 1.35 3.44
N GLN A 194 12.90 0.52 4.35
CA GLN A 194 12.56 -0.87 4.05
C GLN A 194 11.35 -0.97 3.10
N THR A 195 10.37 -0.09 3.24
CA THR A 195 9.22 0.00 2.33
C THR A 195 9.70 0.34 0.92
N VAL A 196 10.55 1.35 0.77
CA VAL A 196 11.11 1.76 -0.54
C VAL A 196 11.89 0.61 -1.18
N ALA A 197 12.79 -0.05 -0.44
CA ALA A 197 13.54 -1.20 -0.96
C ALA A 197 12.61 -2.35 -1.40
N THR A 198 11.50 -2.55 -0.68
CA THR A 198 10.47 -3.54 -1.02
C THR A 198 9.73 -3.16 -2.30
N MET A 199 9.34 -1.89 -2.46
CA MET A 199 8.69 -1.39 -3.68
C MET A 199 9.61 -1.50 -4.90
N GLU A 200 10.89 -1.16 -4.76
CA GLU A 200 11.88 -1.32 -5.84
C GLU A 200 12.04 -2.78 -6.24
N ALA A 201 12.01 -3.72 -5.28
CA ALA A 201 12.04 -5.14 -5.56
C ALA A 201 10.76 -5.63 -6.26
N ILE A 202 9.59 -5.10 -5.89
CA ILE A 202 8.32 -5.39 -6.58
C ILE A 202 8.38 -4.93 -8.04
N GLN A 203 8.90 -3.73 -8.30
CA GLN A 203 9.05 -3.24 -9.67
C GLN A 203 9.97 -4.14 -10.50
N ARG A 204 11.12 -4.54 -9.95
CA ARG A 204 11.99 -5.52 -10.62
C ARG A 204 11.28 -6.85 -10.87
N ALA A 205 10.45 -7.30 -9.93
CA ALA A 205 9.73 -8.58 -10.06
C ALA A 205 8.66 -8.51 -11.15
N PHE A 206 8.00 -7.36 -11.32
CA PHE A 206 7.08 -7.15 -12.44
C PHE A 206 7.80 -7.21 -13.80
N GLU A 207 9.00 -6.66 -13.89
CA GLU A 207 9.79 -6.65 -15.12
C GLU A 207 10.40 -8.02 -15.44
N SER A 208 10.87 -8.74 -14.41
CA SER A 208 11.59 -10.00 -14.58
C SER A 208 10.67 -11.24 -14.58
N GLY A 209 9.49 -11.14 -13.96
CA GLY A 209 8.60 -12.27 -13.68
C GLY A 209 9.17 -13.29 -12.68
N ASN A 210 10.33 -13.01 -12.10
CA ASN A 210 11.07 -13.93 -11.24
C ASN A 210 10.90 -13.57 -9.75
N ASN A 211 11.47 -14.43 -8.90
CA ASN A 211 11.58 -14.17 -7.49
C ASN A 211 12.79 -13.25 -7.20
N GLU A 212 12.52 -12.00 -6.82
CA GLU A 212 13.51 -10.95 -6.60
C GLU A 212 13.94 -10.86 -5.13
N PRO A 213 15.23 -10.61 -4.84
CA PRO A 213 15.69 -10.24 -3.51
C PRO A 213 15.32 -8.79 -3.17
N VAL A 214 14.97 -8.56 -1.90
CA VAL A 214 14.90 -7.21 -1.34
C VAL A 214 16.29 -6.86 -0.84
N LEU A 215 16.93 -5.92 -1.52
CA LEU A 215 18.26 -5.46 -1.14
C LEU A 215 18.13 -4.60 0.11
N SER A 216 18.44 -5.16 1.28
CA SER A 216 18.62 -4.35 2.47
C SER A 216 19.85 -3.48 2.26
N SER A 217 19.68 -2.16 2.11
CA SER A 217 20.82 -1.25 2.21
C SER A 217 21.45 -1.48 3.59
N SER A 218 22.68 -1.97 3.64
CA SER A 218 23.40 -2.33 4.86
C SER A 218 23.63 -1.11 5.76
N VAL A 219 22.64 -0.79 6.57
CA VAL A 219 22.74 0.02 7.79
C VAL A 219 21.80 -0.64 8.78
N SER A 220 22.34 -0.95 9.97
CA SER A 220 21.67 -1.65 11.07
C SER A 220 20.18 -1.36 11.12
N ALA A 221 19.36 -2.41 11.04
CA ALA A 221 17.94 -2.31 11.35
C ALA A 221 17.81 -1.54 12.66
N ALA A 222 17.07 -0.43 12.65
CA ALA A 222 16.57 0.12 13.89
C ALA A 222 15.80 -1.02 14.57
N PRO A 223 16.00 -1.27 15.86
CA PRO A 223 15.21 -2.26 16.56
C PRO A 223 13.74 -1.94 16.33
N VAL A 224 12.93 -2.98 16.10
CA VAL A 224 11.48 -2.88 16.30
C VAL A 224 11.30 -2.13 17.62
N PRO A 225 10.52 -1.04 17.69
CA PRO A 225 10.31 -0.35 18.96
C PRO A 225 9.59 -1.31 19.91
N THR A 226 10.36 -2.04 20.71
CA THR A 226 9.81 -2.97 21.70
C THR A 226 9.36 -2.23 22.95
N GLN A 227 9.55 -0.91 23.04
CA GLN A 227 9.13 -0.12 24.19
C GLN A 227 8.64 1.25 23.73
N ILE A 228 7.33 1.36 23.50
CA ILE A 228 6.61 2.58 23.82
C ILE A 228 6.58 2.61 25.35
N GLU A 229 7.00 3.73 25.94
CA GLU A 229 7.01 3.98 27.38
C GLU A 229 5.69 3.46 28.00
N GLU A 230 5.82 2.51 28.93
CA GLU A 230 4.71 1.75 29.49
C GLU A 230 3.68 2.69 30.13
N MET A 231 2.51 2.83 29.50
CA MET A 231 1.28 2.88 30.28
C MET A 231 0.96 1.45 30.71
N PRO A 232 0.72 1.17 32.00
CA PRO A 232 0.55 -0.18 32.49
C PRO A 232 -0.81 -0.72 32.04
N ILE A 233 -0.87 -1.29 30.84
CA ILE A 233 -1.89 -2.25 30.47
C ILE A 233 -1.33 -3.60 30.89
N LYS A 234 -1.87 -4.17 31.97
CA LYS A 234 -1.56 -5.54 32.40
C LYS A 234 -1.86 -6.48 31.24
N THR A 235 -0.84 -6.89 30.50
CA THR A 235 -0.94 -7.99 29.54
C THR A 235 -1.13 -9.29 30.32
N PRO A 236 -2.17 -10.08 30.03
CA PRO A 236 -2.30 -11.39 30.65
C PRO A 236 -1.29 -12.33 29.99
N THR A 237 -0.38 -12.91 30.79
CA THR A 237 0.53 -14.02 30.43
C THR A 237 -0.21 -15.35 30.20
N THR A 238 -1.51 -15.28 29.96
CA THR A 238 -2.38 -16.45 29.88
C THR A 238 -2.57 -16.81 28.41
N PRO A 239 -2.36 -18.08 28.00
CA PRO A 239 -2.64 -18.51 26.62
C PRO A 239 -4.08 -18.15 26.22
N LEU A 240 -4.29 -17.81 24.94
CA LEU A 240 -5.58 -17.34 24.40
C LEU A 240 -6.76 -18.25 24.81
N SER A 241 -6.52 -19.56 24.92
CA SER A 241 -7.48 -20.57 25.38
C SER A 241 -8.02 -20.38 26.81
N ARG A 242 -7.51 -19.39 27.57
CA ARG A 242 -7.94 -19.07 28.94
C ARG A 242 -8.31 -17.60 29.15
N MET A 243 -8.32 -16.78 28.10
CA MET A 243 -8.79 -15.40 28.19
C MET A 243 -10.31 -15.33 27.95
N HIS A 244 -11.10 -15.22 29.03
CA HIS A 244 -12.43 -14.64 28.96
C HIS A 244 -12.36 -13.24 29.60
N ILE A 245 -12.33 -12.21 28.77
CA ILE A 245 -12.32 -10.82 29.24
C ILE A 245 -13.48 -10.09 28.58
N ASN A 246 -14.44 -9.66 29.40
CA ASN A 246 -15.54 -8.80 29.01
C ASN A 246 -15.09 -7.34 29.15
N THR A 247 -15.05 -6.57 28.06
CA THR A 247 -14.73 -5.13 28.14
C THR A 247 -15.67 -4.29 27.30
N HIS A 248 -16.65 -3.66 27.97
CA HIS A 248 -17.19 -2.38 27.54
C HIS A 248 -16.27 -1.28 28.08
N PHE A 249 -15.60 -0.53 27.21
CA PHE A 249 -14.91 0.71 27.58
C PHE A 249 -15.81 1.90 27.24
N HIS A 250 -16.36 2.55 28.27
CA HIS A 250 -16.97 3.87 28.14
C HIS A 250 -15.89 4.95 28.35
N LEU A 251 -15.69 5.80 27.34
CA LEU A 251 -14.94 7.04 27.49
C LEU A 251 -15.85 8.14 28.08
N PRO A 252 -15.34 9.00 28.98
CA PRO A 252 -16.12 10.09 29.53
C PRO A 252 -16.31 11.22 28.50
N SER A 253 -17.57 11.63 28.38
CA SER A 253 -18.05 12.74 27.56
C SER A 253 -17.81 14.09 28.24
N SER A 254 -17.64 15.11 27.40
CA SER A 254 -17.87 16.56 27.60
C SER A 254 -16.72 17.45 28.07
N VAL A 255 -16.32 18.35 27.16
CA VAL A 255 -15.84 19.72 27.42
C VAL A 255 -16.60 20.64 26.46
N PRO A 256 -17.03 21.86 26.85
CA PRO A 256 -17.98 22.67 26.08
C PRO A 256 -17.33 23.35 24.86
N GLU A 257 -18.07 23.44 23.77
CA GLU A 257 -17.72 24.21 22.57
C GLU A 257 -17.74 25.72 22.85
N GLU A 258 -16.62 26.39 22.63
CA GLU A 258 -16.56 27.85 22.57
C GLU A 258 -16.52 28.29 21.10
N SER A 259 -17.57 28.98 20.68
CA SER A 259 -17.82 29.47 19.33
C SER A 259 -16.95 30.69 19.01
N SER A 260 -16.00 30.54 18.08
CA SER A 260 -15.47 31.69 17.33
C SER A 260 -15.60 31.43 15.82
N ALA A 261 -16.36 32.29 15.15
CA ALA A 261 -16.62 32.22 13.73
C ALA A 261 -15.40 32.74 12.95
N VAL A 262 -14.72 31.84 12.26
CA VAL A 262 -13.73 32.19 11.21
C VAL A 262 -14.43 32.06 9.85
N PRO A 263 -14.37 33.08 8.97
CA PRO A 263 -15.00 33.01 7.67
C PRO A 263 -14.31 31.98 6.75
N PRO A 264 -15.04 31.32 5.84
CA PRO A 264 -14.48 30.31 4.97
C PRO A 264 -13.49 30.93 3.95
N PRO A 265 -12.37 30.26 3.63
CA PRO A 265 -11.49 30.72 2.57
C PRO A 265 -12.13 30.49 1.19
N SER A 266 -11.86 31.44 0.28
CA SER A 266 -12.35 31.47 -1.10
C SER A 266 -11.90 30.25 -1.92
N PRO A 267 -12.71 29.76 -2.90
CA PRO A 267 -12.51 28.45 -3.54
C PRO A 267 -11.43 28.41 -4.64
N ALA A 268 -10.47 29.35 -4.67
CA ALA A 268 -9.59 29.55 -5.82
C ALA A 268 -8.14 29.02 -5.66
N PHE A 269 -7.81 28.22 -4.64
CA PHE A 269 -6.40 27.91 -4.31
C PHE A 269 -5.95 26.45 -4.46
N PHE A 270 -6.75 25.56 -5.05
CA PHE A 270 -6.36 24.16 -5.32
C PHE A 270 -6.70 23.76 -6.75
N GLN A 271 -6.01 24.33 -7.74
CA GLN A 271 -6.06 23.82 -9.11
C GLN A 271 -4.70 23.44 -9.71
N ASP A 272 -3.57 23.59 -9.01
CA ASP A 272 -2.27 23.17 -9.55
C ASP A 272 -1.53 22.16 -8.65
N HIS A 273 -1.08 21.10 -9.31
CA HIS A 273 -0.56 19.82 -8.82
C HIS A 273 0.79 19.90 -8.06
N PRO A 274 0.87 19.46 -6.78
CA PRO A 274 2.15 19.37 -6.06
C PRO A 274 2.76 17.96 -5.93
N LEU A 275 2.02 16.87 -6.19
CA LEU A 275 2.51 15.50 -5.90
C LEU A 275 3.34 14.83 -7.02
N SER A 276 3.05 15.11 -8.30
CA SER A 276 3.88 14.60 -9.42
C SER A 276 5.24 15.32 -9.50
N MET A 277 5.28 16.59 -9.07
CA MET A 277 6.52 17.35 -8.94
C MET A 277 7.43 16.75 -7.87
N PHE A 278 6.91 16.17 -6.79
CA PHE A 278 7.75 15.62 -5.72
C PHE A 278 8.53 14.37 -6.18
N HIS A 279 7.91 13.49 -6.98
CA HIS A 279 8.58 12.32 -7.53
C HIS A 279 9.64 12.71 -8.59
N GLN A 280 9.28 13.58 -9.54
CA GLN A 280 10.23 14.06 -10.54
C GLN A 280 11.36 14.89 -9.93
N HIS A 281 11.09 15.65 -8.87
CA HIS A 281 12.10 16.45 -8.16
C HIS A 281 13.03 15.56 -7.32
N ILE A 282 12.55 14.48 -6.71
CA ILE A 282 13.39 13.48 -6.04
C ILE A 282 14.29 12.76 -7.06
N VAL A 283 13.76 12.37 -8.23
CA VAL A 283 14.53 11.76 -9.31
C VAL A 283 15.59 12.73 -9.86
N ASN A 284 15.24 14.00 -10.06
CA ASN A 284 16.17 15.03 -10.55
C ASN A 284 17.25 15.38 -9.50
N LEU A 285 16.90 15.42 -8.21
CA LEU A 285 17.86 15.61 -7.12
C LEU A 285 18.82 14.41 -6.98
N ALA A 286 18.35 13.20 -7.21
CA ALA A 286 19.19 12.00 -7.24
C ALA A 286 20.16 12.00 -8.45
N ALA A 287 19.70 12.45 -9.63
CA ALA A 287 20.53 12.58 -10.82
C ALA A 287 21.59 13.68 -10.68
N ALA A 288 21.24 14.83 -10.10
CA ALA A 288 22.18 15.93 -9.82
C ALA A 288 23.24 15.56 -8.77
N ALA A 289 22.87 14.75 -7.78
CA ALA A 289 23.79 14.23 -6.77
C ALA A 289 24.77 13.17 -7.29
N ALA A 290 24.43 12.49 -8.40
CA ALA A 290 25.24 11.45 -9.03
C ALA A 290 26.34 11.99 -9.96
N GLY A 291 26.50 13.32 -10.11
CA GLY A 291 27.61 13.92 -10.84
C GLY A 291 27.64 13.63 -12.35
N ASN A 292 26.52 13.20 -12.95
CA ASN A 292 26.43 13.03 -14.39
C ASN A 292 26.31 14.40 -15.06
N LYS A 293 27.39 14.82 -15.74
CA LYS A 293 27.34 15.92 -16.70
C LYS A 293 26.29 15.59 -17.77
N GLU A 294 25.38 16.54 -18.02
CA GLU A 294 24.52 16.51 -19.21
C GLU A 294 25.37 16.29 -20.47
N PRO A 295 24.96 15.41 -21.39
CA PRO A 295 25.54 15.40 -22.72
C PRO A 295 25.06 16.62 -23.50
N ALA A 296 26.02 17.26 -24.15
CA ALA A 296 25.86 18.45 -24.95
C ALA A 296 24.76 18.34 -26.01
N SER A 297 24.04 19.45 -26.17
CA SER A 297 23.17 19.80 -27.28
C SER A 297 23.60 19.22 -28.64
N LEU A 298 22.73 18.39 -29.22
CA LEU A 298 22.73 18.11 -30.65
C LEU A 298 21.82 19.13 -31.34
N ARG A 299 22.44 20.22 -31.84
CA ARG A 299 21.89 21.04 -32.92
C ARG A 299 21.70 20.16 -34.15
N SER A 300 20.46 19.82 -34.51
CA SER A 300 20.14 19.36 -35.86
C SER A 300 19.74 20.54 -36.74
N ASN A 301 20.71 21.06 -37.49
CA ASN A 301 20.43 21.65 -38.78
C ASN A 301 20.06 20.52 -39.74
N ASN A 302 18.88 20.53 -40.34
CA ASN A 302 18.81 20.14 -41.73
C ASN A 302 17.65 20.79 -42.49
N LYS A 303 18.07 21.44 -43.57
CA LYS A 303 17.26 22.08 -44.59
C LYS A 303 16.44 21.05 -45.36
N SER A 304 15.31 21.55 -45.82
CA SER A 304 14.49 21.03 -46.91
C SER A 304 15.30 20.46 -48.08
N LEU A 305 14.93 19.26 -48.53
CA LEU A 305 14.94 18.96 -49.96
C LEU A 305 13.82 18.00 -50.32
N VAL A 306 12.90 18.56 -51.11
CA VAL A 306 11.81 17.89 -51.82
C VAL A 306 12.41 16.90 -52.81
N ARG A 307 11.94 15.64 -52.80
CA ARG A 307 11.86 14.84 -54.03
C ARG A 307 10.75 13.80 -53.96
N GLN A 308 9.76 14.02 -54.81
CA GLN A 308 8.70 13.10 -55.17
C GLN A 308 9.28 11.83 -55.82
N SER A 309 8.73 10.66 -55.49
CA SER A 309 8.76 9.47 -56.35
C SER A 309 7.57 8.56 -55.98
N ARG A 310 6.83 8.16 -57.03
CA ARG A 310 5.55 7.44 -57.05
C ARG A 310 5.62 5.97 -56.58
N PRO A 311 4.46 5.35 -56.29
CA PRO A 311 4.36 4.03 -55.70
C PRO A 311 4.43 2.90 -56.73
N GLN A 312 5.05 1.77 -56.36
CA GLN A 312 4.87 0.49 -57.04
C GLN A 312 3.93 -0.40 -56.22
N GLN A 313 2.79 -0.71 -56.83
CA GLN A 313 1.92 -1.83 -56.49
C GLN A 313 2.66 -3.15 -56.70
N LEU A 314 2.51 -4.10 -55.78
CA LEU A 314 2.59 -5.52 -56.08
C LEU A 314 1.51 -6.26 -55.28
N SER A 315 0.83 -7.14 -56.02
CA SER A 315 -0.14 -8.16 -55.65
C SER A 315 0.18 -8.86 -54.32
N GLY A 316 -0.80 -9.22 -53.49
CA GLY A 316 -2.00 -9.96 -53.85
C GLY A 316 -1.75 -11.46 -53.62
N ASN A 317 -1.98 -11.93 -52.39
CA ASN A 317 -2.14 -13.37 -52.13
C ASN A 317 -3.10 -13.60 -50.95
N LYS A 318 -4.40 -13.70 -51.28
CA LYS A 318 -5.43 -14.29 -50.43
C LYS A 318 -5.50 -15.79 -50.77
N ARG A 319 -5.29 -16.68 -49.80
CA ARG A 319 -5.97 -18.00 -49.71
C ARG A 319 -5.54 -18.75 -48.44
N ARG A 320 -6.54 -19.45 -47.87
CA ARG A 320 -6.48 -20.55 -46.87
C ARG A 320 -6.18 -20.09 -45.43
N LEU A 321 -6.96 -20.39 -44.39
CA LEU A 321 -7.83 -21.54 -44.11
C LEU A 321 -9.05 -21.15 -43.25
N SER A 322 -10.18 -21.75 -43.58
CA SER A 322 -11.41 -21.82 -42.80
C SER A 322 -11.43 -23.07 -41.91
N ARG A 323 -12.19 -22.98 -40.80
CA ARG A 323 -12.79 -24.06 -39.98
C ARG A 323 -11.91 -24.69 -38.89
N ILE A 324 -12.24 -24.35 -37.64
CA ILE A 324 -12.32 -25.09 -36.36
C ILE A 324 -12.83 -23.99 -35.39
N ALA A 325 -13.90 -24.05 -34.62
CA ALA A 325 -14.51 -25.15 -33.86
C ALA A 325 -16.03 -24.96 -33.72
N ARG A 326 -16.73 -26.09 -33.58
CA ARG A 326 -18.10 -26.20 -33.07
C ARG A 326 -18.04 -26.49 -31.56
N ARG A 327 -19.10 -26.06 -30.86
CA ARG A 327 -19.63 -26.54 -29.57
C ARG A 327 -18.84 -26.20 -28.30
N ASN A 328 -19.39 -25.28 -27.50
CA ASN A 328 -20.07 -25.61 -26.25
C ASN A 328 -20.76 -24.36 -25.69
N SER A 329 -22.06 -24.23 -25.97
CA SER A 329 -22.96 -23.27 -25.32
C SER A 329 -23.59 -23.95 -24.11
N ILE A 330 -23.08 -23.69 -22.92
CA ILE A 330 -23.74 -24.01 -21.65
C ILE A 330 -24.72 -22.87 -21.34
N GLN A 331 -26.01 -23.19 -21.34
CA GLN A 331 -27.06 -22.31 -20.85
C GLN A 331 -26.94 -22.14 -19.33
N CYS A 332 -26.73 -20.92 -18.86
CA CYS A 332 -26.98 -20.55 -17.47
C CYS A 332 -28.47 -20.28 -17.28
N VAL A 333 -29.11 -21.07 -16.43
CA VAL A 333 -30.48 -20.87 -15.93
C VAL A 333 -30.42 -19.88 -14.75
N PRO A 334 -31.28 -18.85 -14.69
CA PRO A 334 -31.35 -17.97 -13.53
C PRO A 334 -32.07 -18.67 -12.37
N ARG A 335 -31.43 -18.75 -11.20
CA ARG A 335 -32.07 -19.15 -9.94
C ARG A 335 -32.73 -17.94 -9.30
N THR A 336 -34.05 -17.93 -9.28
CA THR A 336 -34.90 -17.06 -8.47
C THR A 336 -35.08 -17.64 -7.06
N GLY A 337 -34.96 -16.77 -6.06
CA GLY A 337 -35.75 -16.77 -4.82
C GLY A 337 -35.40 -17.75 -3.71
N MET A 338 -35.05 -17.20 -2.53
CA MET A 338 -35.73 -17.57 -1.27
C MET A 338 -35.48 -16.48 -0.21
N ALA A 339 -36.58 -15.82 0.16
CA ALA A 339 -36.70 -15.03 1.38
C ALA A 339 -36.81 -15.98 2.58
N TRP A 340 -36.27 -15.57 3.72
CA TRP A 340 -36.53 -16.19 5.02
C TRP A 340 -37.45 -15.30 5.85
N ALA A 341 -38.24 -16.01 6.67
CA ALA A 341 -39.37 -15.58 7.48
C ALA A 341 -39.06 -14.53 8.55
#